data_AF-A0A653DJJ4-F1
#
_entry.id   AF-A0A653DJJ4-F1
#
_cell.length_a   1.000
_cell.length_b   1.000
_cell.length_c   1.000
_cell.angle_alpha   90.00
_cell.angle_beta   90.00
_cell.angle_gamma   90.00
#
_symmetry.space_group_name_H-M   'P 1'
#
loop_
_entity.id
_entity.type
_entity.pdbx_description
1 polymer ?
#
loop_
_entity_poly.entity_id
_entity_poly.type
_entity_poly.pdbx_seq_one_letter_code
_entity_poly.pdbx_strand_id
1 'polypeptide(L)'
;MEFSPGLVFVIMLALVTNLVILEEPTTQILKRSHLLRRQKRYLTFPAGSNFIITLSAVKALMRVQPTGWNILEEADVPFALPSDTMLFREPKRKSRERRDVHYQIGQTLDKFGFNGTACVNRMVCEARKLIPLRGTSLVNDILLAVFRYTEEALDSKTNCDESNFMDCSVSILSYLMGSFQLDYT
;
A
#
# COMPACT_ATOMS: atom_id res chain seq x y z
N MET A 1 -10.57 -63.48 -39.81
CA MET A 1 -10.10 -62.13 -39.43
C MET A 1 -9.31 -62.28 -38.15
N GLU A 2 -7.98 -62.39 -38.27
CA GLU A 2 -7.08 -62.55 -37.12
C GLU A 2 -6.67 -61.16 -36.63
N PHE A 3 -7.11 -60.79 -35.43
CA PHE A 3 -6.72 -59.53 -34.80
C PHE A 3 -5.31 -59.67 -34.25
N SER A 4 -4.39 -58.78 -34.68
CA SER A 4 -3.02 -58.75 -34.18
C SER A 4 -3.00 -58.53 -32.66
N PRO A 5 -2.24 -59.33 -31.89
CA PRO A 5 -2.23 -59.29 -30.42
C PRO A 5 -1.82 -57.92 -29.86
N GLY A 6 -1.06 -57.13 -30.63
CA GLY A 6 -0.71 -55.75 -30.25
C GLY A 6 -1.91 -54.81 -30.18
N LEU A 7 -2.93 -55.00 -31.02
CA LEU A 7 -4.10 -54.12 -31.07
C LEU A 7 -5.03 -54.38 -29.87
N VAL A 8 -5.12 -55.63 -29.42
CA VAL A 8 -5.84 -56.01 -28.20
C VAL A 8 -5.17 -55.40 -26.97
N PHE A 9 -3.84 -55.40 -26.90
CA PHE A 9 -3.11 -54.83 -25.77
C PHE A 9 -3.29 -53.31 -25.63
N VAL A 10 -3.30 -52.59 -26.76
CA VAL A 10 -3.55 -51.14 -26.78
C VAL A 10 -4.97 -50.81 -26.34
N ILE A 11 -5.97 -51.58 -26.77
CA ILE A 11 -7.36 -51.39 -26.34
C ILE A 11 -7.51 -51.67 -24.83
N MET A 12 -6.86 -52.71 -24.30
CA MET A 12 -6.90 -53.02 -22.87
C MET A 12 -6.22 -51.93 -22.04
N LEU A 13 -5.06 -51.40 -22.48
CA LEU A 13 -4.40 -50.27 -21.83
C LEU A 13 -5.28 -49.01 -21.85
N ALA A 14 -5.94 -48.71 -22.97
CA ALA A 14 -6.84 -47.57 -23.08
C ALA A 14 -8.08 -47.72 -22.18
N LEU A 15 -8.64 -48.93 -22.05
CA LEU A 15 -9.78 -49.16 -21.15
C LEU A 15 -9.38 -49.01 -19.68
N VAL A 16 -8.19 -49.48 -19.29
CA VAL A 16 -7.69 -49.36 -17.92
C VAL A 16 -7.39 -47.90 -17.56
N THR A 17 -6.78 -47.12 -18.46
CA THR A 17 -6.53 -45.69 -18.18
C THR A 17 -7.81 -44.87 -18.07
N ASN A 18 -8.82 -45.15 -18.90
CA ASN A 18 -10.12 -44.48 -18.80
C ASN A 18 -10.89 -44.89 -17.52
N LEU A 19 -10.74 -46.12 -17.04
CA LEU A 19 -11.38 -46.56 -15.79
C LEU A 19 -10.76 -45.87 -14.57
N VAL A 20 -9.45 -45.66 -14.55
CA VAL A 20 -8.72 -45.04 -13.42
C VAL A 20 -9.02 -43.53 -13.29
N ILE A 21 -9.37 -42.84 -14.37
CA ILE A 21 -9.64 -41.39 -14.35
C ILE A 21 -11.04 -41.06 -13.79
N LEU A 22 -11.96 -42.04 -13.70
CA LEU A 22 -13.34 -41.80 -13.25
C LEU A 22 -13.55 -41.81 -11.73
N GLU A 23 -12.50 -42.09 -10.94
CA GLU A 23 -12.61 -42.15 -9.48
C GLU A 23 -11.84 -41.01 -8.80
N GLU A 24 -12.20 -39.76 -9.13
CA GLU A 24 -12.05 -38.66 -8.19
C GLU A 24 -13.30 -38.61 -7.29
N PRO A 25 -13.21 -38.95 -6.00
CA PRO A 25 -14.31 -38.72 -5.07
C PRO A 25 -14.48 -37.21 -4.93
N THR A 26 -15.42 -36.64 -5.70
CA THR A 26 -15.86 -35.27 -5.52
C THR A 26 -16.57 -35.17 -4.17
N THR A 27 -15.80 -34.82 -3.14
CA THR A 27 -16.35 -34.44 -1.84
C THR A 27 -17.18 -33.18 -2.06
N GLN A 28 -18.50 -33.35 -2.23
CA GLN A 28 -19.42 -32.23 -2.25
C GLN A 28 -19.46 -31.64 -0.84
N ILE A 29 -18.68 -30.59 -0.62
CA ILE A 29 -18.74 -29.80 0.61
C ILE A 29 -20.12 -29.15 0.64
N LEU A 30 -21.05 -29.73 1.40
CA LEU A 30 -22.32 -29.10 1.73
C LEU A 30 -22.03 -27.83 2.54
N LYS A 31 -21.80 -26.71 1.85
CA LYS A 31 -21.66 -25.39 2.45
C LYS A 31 -23.02 -24.97 3.01
N ARG A 32 -23.35 -25.46 4.20
CA ARG A 32 -24.27 -24.74 5.11
C ARG A 32 -23.60 -23.40 5.39
N SER A 33 -24.03 -22.35 4.70
CA SER A 33 -23.71 -20.98 5.06
C SER A 33 -24.43 -20.65 6.36
N HIS A 34 -23.94 -21.16 7.49
CA HIS A 34 -24.12 -20.42 8.72
C HIS A 34 -23.56 -19.02 8.42
N LEU A 35 -24.42 -18.01 8.49
CA LEU A 35 -23.99 -16.62 8.57
C LEU A 35 -23.12 -16.49 9.83
N LEU A 36 -21.84 -16.84 9.70
CA LEU A 36 -20.84 -16.55 10.70
C LEU A 36 -20.77 -15.03 10.74
N ARG A 37 -21.39 -14.47 11.78
CA ARG A 37 -21.22 -13.07 12.14
C ARG A 37 -19.73 -12.84 12.34
N ARG A 38 -19.07 -12.29 11.33
CA ARG A 38 -17.64 -12.01 11.37
C ARG A 38 -17.39 -11.05 12.52
N GLN A 39 -16.79 -11.56 13.60
CA GLN A 39 -16.37 -10.75 14.73
C GLN A 39 -15.34 -9.74 14.24
N LYS A 40 -15.56 -8.45 14.52
CA LYS A 40 -14.59 -7.40 14.18
C LYS A 40 -13.30 -7.68 14.96
N ARG A 41 -12.19 -7.83 14.25
CA ARG A 41 -10.85 -7.93 14.82
C ARG A 41 -10.21 -6.56 14.69
N TYR A 42 -9.49 -6.15 15.73
CA TYR A 42 -8.78 -4.88 15.78
C TYR A 42 -7.29 -5.17 15.87
N LEU A 43 -6.49 -4.42 15.12
CA LEU A 43 -5.05 -4.41 15.30
C LEU A 43 -4.72 -3.42 16.42
N THR A 44 -3.95 -3.89 17.40
CA THR A 44 -3.43 -3.07 18.48
C THR A 44 -1.92 -3.05 18.41
N PHE A 45 -1.34 -1.87 18.45
CA PHE A 45 0.10 -1.70 18.47
C PHE A 45 0.61 -1.68 19.90
N PRO A 46 1.74 -2.34 20.22
CA PRO A 46 2.33 -2.20 21.54
C PRO A 46 2.75 -0.74 21.80
N ALA A 47 2.79 -0.34 23.07
CA ALA A 47 3.18 1.02 23.46
C ALA A 47 4.57 1.38 22.91
N GLY A 48 4.69 2.57 22.32
CA GLY A 48 5.94 3.06 21.72
C GLY A 48 6.19 2.59 20.28
N SER A 49 5.22 1.92 19.64
CA SER A 49 5.33 1.58 18.21
C SER A 49 5.30 2.82 17.32
N ASN A 50 6.17 2.87 16.32
CA ASN A 50 6.23 3.94 15.33
C ASN A 50 6.13 3.37 13.90
N PHE A 51 5.39 4.07 13.06
CA PHE A 51 5.46 3.92 11.61
C PHE A 51 6.46 4.94 11.06
N ILE A 52 7.35 4.56 10.16
CA ILE A 52 8.40 5.45 9.64
C ILE A 52 8.24 5.54 8.12
N ILE A 53 8.19 6.75 7.61
CA ILE A 53 8.23 7.04 6.18
C ILE A 53 9.66 7.47 5.84
N THR A 54 10.36 6.67 5.03
CA THR A 54 11.72 6.98 4.58
C THR A 54 11.66 7.53 3.15
N LEU A 55 12.21 8.72 2.95
CA LEU A 55 12.35 9.36 1.65
C LEU A 55 13.83 9.38 1.25
N SER A 56 14.15 8.77 0.12
CA SER A 56 15.51 8.68 -0.41
C SER A 56 15.61 9.35 -1.78
N ALA A 57 16.61 10.20 -1.98
CA ALA A 57 16.92 10.84 -3.26
C ALA A 57 18.40 10.67 -3.60
N VAL A 58 18.68 10.41 -4.88
CA VAL A 58 20.05 10.26 -5.39
C VAL A 58 20.34 11.38 -6.37
N LYS A 59 21.44 12.11 -6.15
CA LYS A 59 21.88 13.22 -7.01
C LYS A 59 23.34 13.03 -7.43
N ALA A 60 23.61 13.15 -8.73
CA ALA A 60 24.97 13.09 -9.24
C ALA A 60 25.78 14.35 -8.85
N LEU A 61 27.03 14.15 -8.43
CA LEU A 61 27.96 15.25 -8.19
C LEU A 61 28.46 15.83 -9.52
N MET A 62 28.06 17.06 -9.86
CA MET A 62 28.48 17.75 -11.10
C MET A 62 29.85 18.47 -10.98
N ARG A 63 30.67 18.19 -9.96
CA ARG A 63 32.00 18.79 -9.80
C ARG A 63 33.07 17.93 -10.50
N VAL A 64 34.23 18.53 -10.79
CA VAL A 64 35.31 17.98 -11.63
C VAL A 64 36.09 16.80 -10.99
N GLN A 65 35.53 16.07 -10.01
CA GLN A 65 36.26 14.99 -9.34
C GLN A 65 35.35 14.00 -8.60
N PRO A 66 35.66 12.70 -8.60
CA PRO A 66 35.83 11.82 -9.77
C PRO A 66 34.46 11.47 -10.42
N THR A 67 34.47 11.07 -11.69
CA THR A 67 33.26 10.70 -12.45
C THR A 67 32.53 9.52 -11.80
N GLY A 68 31.20 9.61 -11.66
CA GLY A 68 30.35 8.50 -11.21
C GLY A 68 29.98 8.49 -9.72
N TRP A 69 30.32 9.54 -8.96
CA TRP A 69 29.89 9.65 -7.57
C TRP A 69 28.50 10.28 -7.46
N ASN A 70 27.63 9.63 -6.70
CA ASN A 70 26.30 10.12 -6.36
C ASN A 70 26.23 10.45 -4.86
N ILE A 71 25.49 11.49 -4.51
CA ILE A 71 25.06 11.74 -3.14
C ILE A 71 23.71 11.05 -2.98
N LEU A 72 23.59 10.23 -1.95
CA LEU A 72 22.33 9.68 -1.46
C LEU A 72 21.90 10.50 -0.24
N GLU A 73 20.76 11.15 -0.35
CA GLU A 73 20.12 11.84 0.76
C GLU A 73 18.92 11.02 1.23
N GLU A 74 18.89 10.69 2.51
CA GLU A 74 17.81 9.94 3.15
C GLU A 74 17.23 10.73 4.31
N ALA A 75 15.91 10.68 4.46
CA ALA A 75 15.20 11.32 5.55
C ALA A 75 14.11 10.39 6.08
N ASP A 76 14.17 10.10 7.37
CA ASP A 76 13.19 9.29 8.09
C ASP A 76 12.21 10.19 8.84
N VAL A 77 10.92 10.01 8.56
CA VAL A 77 9.83 10.76 9.19
C VAL A 77 8.99 9.80 10.03
N PRO A 78 9.16 9.78 11.36
CA PRO A 78 8.41 8.90 12.24
C PRO A 78 7.00 9.44 12.53
N PHE A 79 6.04 8.53 12.67
CA PHE A 79 4.67 8.76 13.08
C PHE A 79 4.29 7.73 14.15
N ALA A 80 3.96 8.18 15.35
CA ALA A 80 3.65 7.28 16.45
C ALA A 80 2.29 6.61 16.23
N LEU A 81 2.28 5.28 16.39
CA LEU A 81 1.08 4.50 16.25
C LEU A 81 0.32 4.47 17.59
N PRO A 82 -1.01 4.61 17.58
CA PRO A 82 -1.78 4.57 18.80
C PRO A 82 -1.83 3.13 19.35
N SER A 83 -1.65 2.99 20.66
CA SER A 83 -1.82 1.69 21.33
C SER A 83 -3.29 1.27 21.49
N ASP A 84 -4.22 2.21 21.31
CA ASP A 84 -5.66 1.97 21.28
C ASP A 84 -6.11 1.50 19.89
N THR A 85 -7.07 0.57 19.87
CA THR A 85 -7.89 0.13 18.74
C THR A 85 -8.53 1.25 17.90
N MET A 86 -8.66 2.48 18.43
CA MET A 86 -9.26 3.61 17.74
C MET A 86 -8.23 4.47 16.99
N LEU A 87 -7.63 3.90 15.92
CA LEU A 87 -6.76 4.64 15.00
C LEU A 87 -7.44 5.92 14.48
N PHE A 88 -8.76 5.88 14.28
CA PHE A 88 -9.58 6.91 13.63
C PHE A 88 -10.37 7.85 14.57
N ARG A 89 -10.46 7.56 15.88
CA ARG A 89 -11.12 8.50 16.83
C ARG A 89 -10.17 9.65 17.09
N GLU A 90 -10.66 10.89 16.96
CA GLU A 90 -9.81 12.09 16.97
C GLU A 90 -9.67 12.71 18.37
N PRO A 91 -8.49 12.58 19.00
CA PRO A 91 -8.01 13.58 19.94
C PRO A 91 -7.25 14.70 19.20
N LYS A 92 -7.35 15.94 19.69
CA LYS A 92 -6.58 17.11 19.21
C LYS A 92 -5.06 16.87 19.11
N ARG A 93 -4.52 15.92 19.88
CA ARG A 93 -3.10 15.50 19.84
C ARG A 93 -2.67 14.98 18.47
N LYS A 94 -3.49 14.17 17.79
CA LYS A 94 -3.15 13.60 16.47
C LYS A 94 -3.03 14.67 15.38
N SER A 95 -3.68 15.83 15.53
CA SER A 95 -3.53 16.95 14.59
C SER A 95 -2.13 17.58 14.64
N ARG A 96 -1.49 17.63 15.83
CA ARG A 96 -0.14 18.21 15.96
C ARG A 96 0.91 17.30 15.33
N GLU A 97 0.84 16.02 15.63
CA GLU A 97 1.75 15.01 15.09
C GLU A 97 1.68 14.92 13.57
N ARG A 98 0.48 14.94 12.99
CA ARG A 98 0.31 15.03 11.53
C ARG A 98 0.97 16.27 10.93
N ARG A 99 0.81 17.43 11.56
CA ARG A 99 1.45 18.68 11.10
C ARG A 99 2.96 18.60 11.16
N ASP A 100 3.51 17.95 12.18
CA ASP A 100 4.95 17.74 12.30
C ASP A 100 5.46 16.82 11.19
N VAL A 101 4.79 15.69 10.93
CA VAL A 101 5.10 14.80 9.80
C VAL A 101 5.02 15.55 8.46
N HIS A 102 3.94 16.31 8.22
CA HIS A 102 3.78 17.11 7.00
C HIS A 102 4.87 18.17 6.87
N TYR A 103 5.24 18.82 7.97
CA TYR A 103 6.31 19.81 8.00
C TYR A 103 7.67 19.17 7.66
N GLN A 104 8.01 18.04 8.29
CA GLN A 104 9.25 17.32 8.04
C GLN A 104 9.35 16.82 6.58
N ILE A 105 8.27 16.24 6.05
CA ILE A 105 8.20 15.85 4.63
C ILE A 105 8.43 17.08 3.73
N GLY A 106 7.76 18.20 4.02
CA GLY A 106 7.95 19.44 3.26
C GLY A 106 9.40 19.92 3.26
N GLN A 107 10.02 20.00 4.43
CA GLN A 107 11.44 20.39 4.57
C GLN A 107 12.40 19.45 3.83
N THR A 108 12.13 18.14 3.85
CA THR A 108 12.92 17.16 3.09
C THR A 108 12.78 17.38 1.59
N LEU A 109 11.56 17.62 1.11
CA LEU A 109 11.31 17.84 -0.31
C LEU A 109 11.89 19.16 -0.81
N ASP A 110 11.93 20.20 0.03
CA ASP A 110 12.65 21.44 -0.24
C ASP A 110 14.15 21.18 -0.46
N LYS A 111 14.76 20.32 0.37
CA LYS A 111 16.18 19.92 0.21
C LYS A 111 16.42 19.12 -1.08
N PHE A 112 15.46 18.29 -1.47
CA PHE A 112 15.51 17.55 -2.73
C PHE A 112 15.28 18.43 -3.97
N GLY A 113 14.92 19.71 -3.78
CA GLY A 113 14.74 20.69 -4.85
C GLY A 113 13.31 20.82 -5.38
N PHE A 114 12.32 20.34 -4.62
CA PHE A 114 10.90 20.53 -4.93
C PHE A 114 10.30 21.66 -4.09
N ASN A 115 9.13 22.17 -4.47
CA ASN A 115 8.34 22.99 -3.56
C ASN A 115 7.65 22.08 -2.53
N GLY A 116 8.25 21.94 -1.35
CA GLY A 116 7.80 21.01 -0.31
C GLY A 116 6.38 21.28 0.16
N THR A 117 5.98 22.55 0.24
CA THR A 117 4.60 22.92 0.61
C THR A 117 3.60 22.47 -0.46
N ALA A 118 3.89 22.72 -1.74
CA ALA A 118 3.05 22.26 -2.84
C ALA A 118 2.98 20.73 -2.90
N CYS A 119 4.11 20.04 -2.72
CA CYS A 119 4.16 18.58 -2.72
C CYS A 119 3.39 17.94 -1.57
N VAL A 120 3.49 18.46 -0.35
CA VAL A 120 2.72 17.95 0.79
C VAL A 120 1.22 18.12 0.55
N ASN A 121 0.80 19.29 0.05
CA ASN A 121 -0.60 19.52 -0.32
C ASN A 121 -1.07 18.55 -1.41
N ARG A 122 -0.22 18.32 -2.43
CA ARG A 122 -0.47 17.32 -3.47
C ARG A 122 -0.64 15.92 -2.87
N MET A 123 0.23 15.50 -1.96
CA MET A 123 0.13 14.20 -1.28
C MET A 123 -1.17 14.06 -0.47
N VAL A 124 -1.58 15.09 0.28
CA VAL A 124 -2.86 15.07 1.01
C VAL A 124 -4.05 14.95 0.05
N CYS A 125 -4.02 15.64 -1.08
CA CYS A 125 -5.07 15.56 -2.10
C CYS A 125 -5.06 14.24 -2.88
N GLU A 126 -3.88 13.69 -3.17
CA GLU A 126 -3.72 12.37 -3.78
C GLU A 126 -4.19 11.27 -2.83
N ALA A 127 -3.99 11.40 -1.52
CA ALA A 127 -4.48 10.43 -0.54
C ALA A 127 -6.00 10.27 -0.61
N ARG A 128 -6.74 11.36 -0.86
CA ARG A 128 -8.19 11.34 -1.09
C ARG A 128 -8.58 10.56 -2.36
N LYS A 129 -7.77 10.65 -3.42
CA LYS A 129 -8.07 10.02 -4.73
C LYS A 129 -7.61 8.56 -4.77
N LEU A 130 -6.45 8.26 -4.20
CA LEU A 130 -5.75 6.98 -4.35
C LEU A 130 -6.06 5.98 -3.24
N ILE A 131 -6.36 6.44 -2.02
CA ILE A 131 -6.55 5.57 -0.86
C ILE A 131 -8.05 5.38 -0.58
N PRO A 132 -8.57 4.15 -0.64
CA PRO A 132 -9.97 3.91 -0.32
C PRO A 132 -10.25 4.19 1.16
N LEU A 133 -11.35 4.88 1.47
CA LEU A 133 -11.80 5.14 2.84
C LEU A 133 -12.15 3.87 3.64
N ARG A 134 -12.29 2.74 2.95
CA ARG A 134 -12.59 1.43 3.54
C ARG A 134 -11.29 0.66 3.65
N GLY A 135 -10.95 0.20 4.86
CA GLY A 135 -9.69 -0.49 5.18
C GLY A 135 -9.48 -1.77 4.36
N THR A 136 -8.87 -1.60 3.19
CA THR A 136 -8.44 -2.68 2.30
C THR A 136 -7.08 -3.23 2.72
N SER A 137 -6.20 -2.39 3.28
CA SER A 137 -4.90 -2.77 3.82
C SER A 137 -4.53 -1.92 5.04
N LEU A 138 -3.69 -2.49 5.92
CA LEU A 138 -3.17 -1.76 7.08
C LEU A 138 -2.39 -0.51 6.65
N VAL A 139 -1.58 -0.63 5.60
CA VAL A 139 -0.80 0.48 5.06
C VAL A 139 -1.72 1.60 4.59
N ASN A 140 -2.80 1.28 3.87
CA ASN A 140 -3.79 2.27 3.45
C ASN A 140 -4.42 2.97 4.65
N ASP A 141 -4.75 2.23 5.71
CA ASP A 141 -5.32 2.79 6.94
C ASP A 141 -4.33 3.72 7.66
N ILE A 142 -3.03 3.36 7.69
CA ILE A 142 -1.97 4.19 8.28
C ILE A 142 -1.72 5.43 7.42
N LEU A 143 -1.57 5.28 6.10
CA LEU A 143 -1.37 6.41 5.19
C LEU A 143 -2.57 7.35 5.20
N LEU A 144 -3.79 6.81 5.25
CA LEU A 144 -5.00 7.60 5.48
C LEU A 144 -4.99 8.27 6.85
N ALA A 145 -4.39 7.67 7.88
CA ALA A 145 -4.26 8.31 9.19
C ALA A 145 -3.19 9.41 9.22
N VAL A 146 -2.12 9.29 8.45
CA VAL A 146 -1.03 10.27 8.31
C VAL A 146 -1.45 11.45 7.43
N PHE A 147 -1.98 11.17 6.24
CA PHE A 147 -2.44 12.15 5.27
C PHE A 147 -3.94 12.42 5.39
N ARG A 148 -4.50 12.23 6.61
CA ARG A 148 -5.95 12.23 6.82
C ARG A 148 -6.59 13.50 6.34
N TYR A 149 -7.59 13.25 5.51
CA TYR A 149 -8.62 14.18 5.10
C TYR A 149 -9.85 13.98 6.01
N THR A 150 -10.29 15.01 6.73
CA THR A 150 -11.60 14.98 7.41
C THR A 150 -12.64 15.60 6.48
N GLU A 151 -13.79 14.94 6.31
CA GLU A 151 -14.87 15.52 5.50
C GLU A 151 -15.39 16.84 6.08
N GLU A 152 -15.32 17.04 7.40
CA GLU A 152 -15.67 18.31 8.05
C GLU A 152 -14.67 19.45 7.76
N ALA A 153 -13.47 19.15 7.26
CA ALA A 153 -12.53 20.16 6.77
C ALA A 153 -12.77 20.54 5.30
N LEU A 154 -13.80 19.99 4.64
CA LEU A 154 -14.17 20.30 3.25
C LEU A 154 -14.36 21.80 3.00
N ASP A 155 -14.81 22.55 4.02
CA ASP A 155 -15.36 23.89 3.78
C ASP A 155 -14.38 25.03 4.04
N SER A 156 -13.21 24.78 4.66
CA SER A 156 -12.43 25.89 5.23
C SER A 156 -10.95 25.99 4.86
N LYS A 157 -10.25 24.96 4.35
CA LYS A 157 -8.77 25.12 4.29
C LYS A 157 -7.92 24.42 3.24
N THR A 158 -8.39 23.42 2.51
CA THR A 158 -7.54 22.72 1.52
C THR A 158 -8.29 22.53 0.22
N ASN A 159 -8.24 23.55 -0.63
CA ASN A 159 -8.73 23.44 -2.00
C ASN A 159 -7.73 22.60 -2.79
N CYS A 160 -8.09 21.35 -3.12
CA CYS A 160 -7.30 20.45 -3.95
C CYS A 160 -7.37 20.87 -5.44
N ASP A 161 -7.05 22.13 -5.70
CA ASP A 161 -6.96 22.68 -7.04
C ASP A 161 -5.65 22.22 -7.67
N GLU A 162 -5.75 21.62 -8.85
CA GLU A 162 -4.61 21.05 -9.58
C GLU A 162 -3.61 22.15 -10.00
N SER A 163 -4.05 23.41 -10.07
CA SER A 163 -3.19 24.58 -10.29
C SER A 163 -2.14 24.78 -9.19
N ASN A 164 -2.45 24.42 -7.95
CA ASN A 164 -1.55 24.56 -6.80
C ASN A 164 -0.44 23.48 -6.77
N PHE A 165 -0.49 22.50 -7.67
CA PHE A 165 0.49 21.40 -7.73
C PHE A 165 1.55 21.59 -8.81
N MET A 166 1.50 22.67 -9.60
CA MET A 166 2.44 22.92 -10.69
C MET A 166 3.92 22.95 -10.23
N ASP A 167 4.17 23.32 -8.97
CA ASP A 167 5.52 23.35 -8.39
C ASP A 167 5.97 22.01 -7.80
N CYS A 168 5.14 20.96 -7.90
CA CYS A 168 5.48 19.59 -7.52
C CYS A 168 5.22 18.65 -8.70
N SER A 169 6.24 18.41 -9.53
CA SER A 169 6.10 17.57 -10.73
C SER A 169 5.89 16.09 -10.43
N VAL A 170 6.24 15.64 -9.22
CA VAL A 170 6.21 14.23 -8.81
C VAL A 170 5.00 13.88 -7.95
N SER A 171 4.42 12.70 -8.18
CA SER A 171 3.38 12.12 -7.32
C SER A 171 4.03 11.23 -6.27
N ILE A 172 4.58 11.84 -5.21
CA ILE A 172 5.33 11.12 -4.16
C ILE A 172 4.46 10.07 -3.47
N LEU A 173 3.17 10.37 -3.26
CA LEU A 173 2.27 9.41 -2.64
C LEU A 173 2.06 8.19 -3.54
N SER A 174 1.97 8.36 -4.87
CA SER A 174 1.86 7.19 -5.77
C SER A 174 3.09 6.29 -5.71
N TYR A 175 4.30 6.87 -5.65
CA TYR A 175 5.54 6.10 -5.46
C TYR A 175 5.53 5.34 -4.14
N LEU A 176 5.11 6.00 -3.06
CA LEU A 176 4.96 5.39 -1.74
C LEU A 176 3.93 4.25 -1.75
N MET A 177 2.81 4.41 -2.47
CA MET A 177 1.80 3.35 -2.60
C MET A 177 2.32 2.17 -3.43
N GLY A 178 3.09 2.46 -4.49
CA GLY A 178 3.69 1.44 -5.34
C GLY A 178 4.74 0.58 -4.64
N SER A 179 5.52 1.16 -3.72
CA SER A 179 6.54 0.39 -2.97
C SER A 179 5.95 -0.72 -2.11
N PHE A 180 4.71 -0.58 -1.63
CA PHE A 180 4.04 -1.64 -0.85
C PHE A 180 3.33 -2.69 -1.70
N GLN A 181 3.13 -2.45 -2.99
CA GLN A 181 2.47 -3.39 -3.90
C GLN A 181 3.45 -4.39 -4.52
N LEU A 182 4.75 -4.08 -4.54
CA LEU A 182 5.80 -4.94 -5.09
C LEU A 182 6.06 -6.21 -4.27
N ASP A 183 5.52 -6.31 -3.04
CA ASP A 183 5.72 -7.46 -2.16
C ASP A 183 4.69 -8.60 -2.37
N TYR A 184 3.80 -8.51 -3.37
CA TYR A 184 2.71 -9.48 -3.59
C TYR A 184 2.82 -10.32 -4.88
N THR A 185 3.95 -10.27 -5.58
CA THR A 185 4.26 -11.12 -6.75
C THR A 185 5.48 -11.99 -6.47
#